data_AF-A0A3R7JSA4-F1
#
_entry.id   AF-A0A3R7JSA4-F1
#
_cell.length_a   1.000
_cell.length_b   1.000
_cell.length_c   1.000
_cell.angle_alpha   90.00
_cell.angle_beta   90.00
_cell.angle_gamma   90.00
#
_symmetry.space_group_name_H-M   'P 1'
#
loop_
_entity.id
_entity.type
_entity.pdbx_description
1 polymer ?
#
loop_
_entity_poly.entity_id
_entity_poly.type
_entity_poly.pdbx_seq_one_letter_code
_entity_poly.pdbx_strand_id
1 'polypeptide(L)' 'MGTSGKPFLTFEDLKMAFNVFCCVYGVGTLGMPGNFSRAGPVLAVIAMAFMAFANVYASVAICRVMLLAPKSVK' A
#
# COMPACT_ATOMS: atom_id res chain seq x y z
N MET A 1 14.39 15.82 1.76
CA MET A 1 14.71 16.60 0.56
C MET A 1 13.44 16.74 -0.26
N GLY A 2 12.88 17.95 -0.39
CA GLY A 2 11.61 18.15 -1.09
C GLY A 2 11.14 19.60 -1.23
N THR A 3 12.07 20.56 -1.29
CA THR A 3 11.83 21.86 -1.91
C THR A 3 12.13 21.74 -3.40
N SER A 4 11.23 22.22 -4.26
CA SER A 4 11.36 22.49 -5.71
C SER A 4 10.28 21.78 -6.53
N GLY A 5 9.39 22.57 -7.14
CA GLY A 5 8.23 22.16 -7.91
C GLY A 5 8.51 21.10 -8.98
N LYS A 6 8.24 19.84 -8.62
CA LYS A 6 7.91 18.77 -9.56
C LYS A 6 6.38 18.64 -9.54
N PRO A 7 5.70 18.40 -10.67
CA PRO A 7 4.26 18.14 -10.64
C PRO A 7 4.02 17.03 -9.62
N PHE A 8 3.22 17.31 -8.59
CA PHE A 8 2.94 16.40 -7.47
C PHE A 8 2.26 15.08 -7.92
N LEU A 9 1.93 14.96 -9.21
CA LEU A 9 1.31 13.81 -9.83
C LEU A 9 1.78 13.76 -11.30
N THR A 10 2.85 13.01 -11.62
CA THR A 10 3.12 12.69 -13.03
C THR A 10 2.19 11.59 -13.51
N PHE A 11 1.92 11.53 -14.81
CA PHE A 11 1.10 10.48 -15.43
C PHE A 11 1.70 9.08 -15.19
N GLU A 12 3.03 8.99 -14.99
CA GLU A 12 3.69 7.76 -14.58
C GLU A 12 3.34 7.33 -13.15
N ASP A 13 3.26 8.27 -12.20
CA ASP A 13 2.83 7.97 -10.82
C ASP A 13 1.39 7.45 -10.80
N LEU A 14 0.52 8.03 -11.66
CA LEU A 14 -0.86 7.59 -11.80
C LEU A 14 -0.97 6.16 -12.35
N LYS A 15 -0.17 5.81 -13.35
CA LYS A 15 -0.13 4.45 -13.92
C LYS A 15 0.34 3.43 -12.88
N MET A 16 1.33 3.79 -12.06
CA MET A 16 1.78 2.93 -10.96
C MET A 16 0.74 2.81 -9.87
N ALA A 17 0.11 3.91 -9.45
CA ALA A 17 -0.98 3.89 -8.47
C ALA A 17 -2.14 3.01 -8.94
N PHE A 18 -2.52 3.09 -10.22
CA PHE A 18 -3.56 2.24 -10.79
C PHE A 18 -3.20 0.76 -10.80
N ASN A 19 -1.95 0.42 -11.09
CA ASN A 19 -1.49 -0.97 -11.06
C ASN A 19 -1.50 -1.54 -9.64
N VAL A 20 -1.03 -0.76 -8.65
CA VAL A 20 -1.09 -1.14 -7.23
C VAL A 20 -2.54 -1.28 -6.76
N PHE A 21 -3.41 -0.34 -7.14
CA PHE A 21 -4.84 -0.42 -6.86
C PHE A 21 -5.45 -1.69 -7.46
N CYS A 22 -5.20 -1.98 -8.73
CA CYS A 22 -5.68 -3.19 -9.39
C CYS A 22 -5.21 -4.46 -8.66
N CYS A 23 -3.96 -4.52 -8.20
CA CYS A 23 -3.47 -5.67 -7.43
C CYS A 23 -4.19 -5.83 -6.08
N VAL A 24 -4.40 -4.74 -5.34
CA VAL A 24 -5.06 -4.76 -4.02
C VAL A 24 -6.55 -5.08 -4.15
N TYR A 25 -7.25 -4.47 -5.10
CA TYR A 25 -8.68 -4.67 -5.31
C TYR A 25 -9.01 -5.93 -6.11
N GLY A 26 -8.08 -6.42 -6.93
CA GLY A 26 -8.19 -7.69 -7.65
C GLY A 26 -7.84 -8.86 -6.74
N VAL A 27 -6.57 -9.26 -6.71
CA VAL A 27 -6.10 -10.43 -5.96
C VAL A 27 -6.42 -10.33 -4.47
N GLY A 28 -6.30 -9.12 -3.89
CA GLY A 28 -6.54 -8.91 -2.46
C GLY A 28 -8.00 -9.12 -2.02
N THR A 29 -8.99 -8.98 -2.91
CA THR A 29 -10.41 -9.15 -2.55
C THR A 29 -10.90 -10.58 -2.68
N LEU A 30 -10.18 -11.46 -3.37
CA LEU A 30 -10.62 -12.85 -3.61
C LEU A 30 -10.80 -13.65 -2.31
N GLY A 31 -9.97 -13.41 -1.29
CA GLY A 31 -10.06 -14.09 0.01
C GLY A 31 -10.95 -13.39 1.05
N MET A 32 -11.36 -12.16 0.76
CA MET A 32 -12.12 -11.30 1.66
C MET A 32 -13.53 -11.81 2.00
N PRO A 33 -14.37 -12.30 1.04
CA PRO A 33 -15.73 -12.74 1.36
C PRO A 33 -15.76 -14.00 2.25
N GLY A 34 -14.82 -14.93 2.08
CA GLY A 34 -14.69 -16.11 2.93
C GLY A 34 -14.29 -15.76 4.36
N ASN A 35 -13.36 -14.81 4.53
CA ASN A 35 -12.92 -14.33 5.85
C ASN A 35 -14.04 -13.55 6.57
N PHE A 36 -14.82 -12.76 5.83
CA PHE A 36 -15.98 -12.04 6.38
C PHE A 36 -17.09 -12.98 6.84
N SER A 37 -17.34 -14.09 6.11
CA SER A 37 -18.32 -15.10 6.50
C SER A 37 -17.95 -15.82 7.81
N ARG A 38 -16.64 -16.05 8.04
CA ARG A 38 -16.15 -16.79 9.21
C ARG A 38 -15.92 -15.94 10.46
N ALA A 39 -15.45 -14.70 10.32
CA ALA A 39 -15.18 -13.79 11.44
C ALA A 39 -16.37 -12.86 11.77
N GLY A 40 -17.34 -12.74 10.86
CA GLY A 40 -18.43 -11.78 10.94
C GLY A 40 -18.01 -10.37 10.46
N PRO A 41 -18.95 -9.54 10.00
CA PRO A 41 -18.67 -8.28 9.32
C PRO A 41 -17.98 -7.24 10.22
N VAL A 42 -18.31 -7.20 11.50
CA VAL A 42 -17.77 -6.19 12.43
C VAL A 42 -16.29 -6.43 12.72
N LEU A 43 -15.92 -7.66 13.10
CA LEU A 43 -14.53 -8.00 13.41
C LEU A 43 -13.65 -7.96 12.16
N ALA A 44 -14.18 -8.37 11.02
CA ALA A 44 -13.44 -8.36 9.77
C ALA A 44 -13.16 -6.93 9.26
N VAL A 45 -14.08 -5.97 9.44
CA VAL A 45 -13.83 -4.54 9.15
C VAL A 45 -12.75 -3.95 10.06
N ILE A 46 -12.80 -4.23 11.37
CA ILE A 46 -11.80 -3.74 12.32
C ILE A 46 -10.42 -4.30 11.98
N ALA A 47 -10.32 -5.61 11.71
CA ALA A 47 -9.08 -6.26 11.33
C ALA A 47 -8.52 -5.72 10.00
N MET A 48 -9.38 -5.50 9.01
CA MET A 48 -9.00 -4.88 7.74
C MET A 48 -8.49 -3.45 7.91
N ALA A 49 -9.16 -2.65 8.72
CA ALA A 49 -8.73 -1.29 8.99
C ALA A 49 -7.35 -1.27 9.64
N PHE A 50 -7.13 -2.10 10.67
CA PHE A 50 -5.84 -2.19 11.34
C PHE A 50 -4.73 -2.66 10.39
N MET A 51 -5.01 -3.68 9.58
CA MET A 51 -4.07 -4.19 8.58
C MET A 51 -3.74 -3.15 7.51
N ALA A 52 -4.73 -2.38 7.05
CA ALA A 52 -4.52 -1.30 6.09
C ALA A 52 -3.59 -0.21 6.66
N PHE A 53 -3.82 0.25 7.90
CA PHE A 53 -2.95 1.24 8.54
C PHE A 53 -1.53 0.70 8.74
N ALA A 54 -1.38 -0.54 9.20
CA ALA A 54 -0.07 -1.16 9.37
C ALA A 54 0.70 -1.26 8.04
N ASN A 55 0.03 -1.70 6.97
CA ASN A 55 0.65 -1.87 5.66
C ASN A 55 1.03 -0.51 5.02
N VAL A 56 0.20 0.53 5.18
CA VAL A 56 0.53 1.88 4.71
C VAL A 56 1.75 2.43 5.47
N TYR A 57 1.79 2.28 6.79
CA TYR A 57 2.93 2.72 7.59
C TYR A 57 4.22 1.96 7.22
N ALA A 58 4.14 0.64 7.07
CA ALA A 58 5.27 -0.18 6.62
C ALA A 58 5.78 0.25 5.25
N SER A 59 4.87 0.54 4.31
CA SER A 59 5.23 1.01 2.96
C SER A 59 5.97 2.34 3.03
N VAL A 60 5.53 3.29 3.86
CA VAL A 60 6.22 4.57 4.08
C VAL A 60 7.59 4.38 4.73
N ALA A 61 7.70 3.49 5.71
CA ALA A 61 8.97 3.16 6.35
C ALA A 61 9.95 2.54 5.35
N ILE A 62 9.48 1.62 4.50
CA ILE A 62 10.26 1.00 3.41
C ILE A 62 10.75 2.07 2.43
N CYS A 63 9.87 2.98 1.99
CA CYS A 63 10.28 4.08 1.10
C CYS A 63 11.38 4.96 1.74
N ARG A 64 11.29 5.21 3.05
CA ARG A 64 12.31 5.99 3.77
C ARG A 64 13.66 5.27 3.86
N VAL A 65 13.67 3.96 4.13
CA VAL A 65 14.93 3.20 4.18
C VAL A 65 15.51 2.97 2.79
N MET A 66 14.69 2.82 1.76
CA MET A 66 15.16 2.73 0.37
C MET A 66 15.87 4.02 -0.10
N LEU A 67 15.45 5.18 0.40
CA LEU A 67 16.13 6.45 0.13
C LEU A 67 17.45 6.60 0.90
N LEU A 68 17.62 5.88 2.02
CA LEU A 68 18.84 5.83 2.82
C LEU A 68 19.78 4.69 2.39
N ALA A 69 19.31 3.79 1.52
CA ALA A 69 20.07 2.62 1.11
C ALA A 69 21.27 3.04 0.22
N PRO A 70 22.49 2.56 0.51
CA PRO A 70 23.65 2.82 -0.32
C PRO A 70 23.46 2.21 -1.72
N LYS A 71 23.88 2.93 -2.76
CA LYS A 71 23.72 2.58 -4.19
C LYS A 71 24.47 1.31 -4.62
N SER A 72 25.26 0.70 -3.73
CA SER A 72 26.00 -0.52 -3.96
C SER A 72 25.91 -1.38 -2.70
N VAL A 73 25.12 -2.45 -2.78
CA VAL A 73 25.29 -3.62 -1.92
C VAL A 73 26.37 -4.48 -2.57
N LYS A 74 27.44 -4.82 -1.82
CA LYS A 74 28.46 -5.79 -2.25
C LYS A 74 27.96 -7.21 -2.00
#